data_AF-A0A6P0MDT6-F1
#
_entry.id   AF-A0A6P0MDT6-F1
#
_cell.length_a   1.000
_cell.length_b   1.000
_cell.length_c   1.000
_cell.angle_alpha   90.00
_cell.angle_beta   90.00
_cell.angle_gamma   90.00
#
_symmetry.space_group_name_H-M   'P 1'
#
loop_
_entity.id
_entity.type
_entity.pdbx_description
1 polymer ?
#
loop_
_entity_poly.entity_id
_entity_poly.type
_entity_poly.pdbx_seq_one_letter_code
_entity_poly.pdbx_strand_id
1 'polypeptide(L)'
;MINTGTSQLRQAFNAHLCASRQTQGMSSNLLLFYAAECGIKSVWLRRNRLHTINDISDQTLLSKDGHNLDRWRKELRISASQVSQAPHFRLASGGSNLDIEKAHQAWRYGIRMKSQDEKDLVKWLENLCDWIKENINR
;
A
#
# COMPACT_ATOMS: atom_id res chain seq x y z
N MET A 1 -3.93 -0.04 17.76
CA MET A 1 -3.83 0.80 16.54
C MET A 1 -4.25 2.22 16.93
N ILE A 2 -3.61 3.27 16.38
CA ILE A 2 -4.03 4.66 16.65
C ILE A 2 -5.25 4.97 15.77
N ASN A 3 -6.33 5.49 16.37
CA ASN A 3 -7.52 5.82 15.60
C ASN A 3 -7.22 6.93 14.59
N THR A 4 -7.24 6.60 13.31
CA THR A 4 -6.85 7.51 12.23
C THR A 4 -8.06 7.77 11.33
N GLY A 5 -8.32 9.03 11.04
CA GLY A 5 -9.41 9.44 10.16
C GLY A 5 -9.00 9.56 8.69
N THR A 6 -9.99 9.76 7.84
CA THR A 6 -9.81 10.00 6.39
C THR A 6 -8.87 11.16 6.09
N SER A 7 -8.95 12.27 6.83
CA SER A 7 -8.11 13.45 6.61
C SER A 7 -6.64 13.16 6.95
N GLN A 8 -6.36 12.49 8.07
CA GLN A 8 -5.00 12.10 8.46
C GLN A 8 -4.41 11.07 7.49
N LEU A 9 -5.19 10.08 7.04
CA LEU A 9 -4.74 9.11 6.04
C LEU A 9 -4.40 9.79 4.70
N ARG A 10 -5.22 10.75 4.25
CA ARG A 10 -4.94 11.54 3.06
C ARG A 10 -3.69 12.42 3.23
N GLN A 11 -3.49 13.02 4.39
CA GLN A 11 -2.29 13.79 4.67
C GLN A 11 -1.04 12.90 4.63
N ALA A 12 -1.10 11.73 5.29
CA ALA A 12 -0.02 10.75 5.29
C ALA A 12 0.31 10.23 3.87
N PHE A 13 -0.71 9.95 3.05
CA PHE A 13 -0.52 9.60 1.64
C PHE A 13 0.34 10.62 0.90
N ASN A 14 -0.04 11.90 0.96
CA ASN A 14 0.68 12.96 0.26
C ASN A 14 2.10 13.16 0.80
N ALA A 15 2.26 13.13 2.13
CA ALA A 15 3.56 13.31 2.78
C ALA A 15 4.52 12.16 2.42
N HIS A 16 4.08 10.91 2.55
CA HIS A 16 4.90 9.74 2.23
C HIS A 16 5.21 9.63 0.74
N LEU A 17 4.26 9.96 -0.14
CA LEU A 17 4.51 9.96 -1.58
C LEU A 17 5.49 11.07 -2.02
N CYS A 18 5.43 12.24 -1.38
CA CYS A 18 6.41 13.29 -1.62
C CYS A 18 7.81 12.85 -1.13
N ALA A 19 7.88 12.31 0.08
CA ALA A 19 9.14 11.85 0.68
C ALA A 19 9.75 10.66 -0.08
N SER A 20 8.95 9.74 -0.62
CA SER A 20 9.46 8.63 -1.43
C SER A 20 10.21 9.12 -2.67
N ARG A 21 9.71 10.19 -3.31
CA ARG A 21 10.35 10.80 -4.49
C ARG A 21 11.66 11.55 -4.19
N GLN A 22 11.85 11.97 -2.94
CA GLN A 22 13.05 12.67 -2.49
C GLN A 22 14.10 11.73 -1.87
N THR A 23 13.71 10.48 -1.60
CA THR A 23 14.55 9.46 -0.98
C THR A 23 14.99 8.45 -2.06
N GLN A 24 16.01 7.65 -1.77
CA GLN A 24 16.51 6.61 -2.67
C GLN A 24 16.53 5.23 -2.00
N GLY A 25 16.58 4.17 -2.81
CA GLY A 25 16.68 2.79 -2.35
C GLY A 25 15.49 2.32 -1.51
N MET A 26 15.74 1.40 -0.60
CA MET A 26 14.68 0.76 0.21
C MET A 26 13.84 1.73 1.05
N SER A 27 14.41 2.84 1.51
CA SER A 27 13.65 3.86 2.25
C SER A 27 12.62 4.56 1.35
N SER A 28 12.95 4.80 0.07
CA SER A 28 11.99 5.30 -0.91
C SER A 28 10.85 4.32 -1.12
N ASN A 29 11.17 3.04 -1.34
CA ASN A 29 10.18 1.98 -1.57
C ASN A 29 9.27 1.78 -0.36
N LEU A 30 9.83 1.82 0.86
CA LEU A 30 9.07 1.72 2.10
C LEU A 30 8.06 2.88 2.25
N LEU A 31 8.49 4.11 1.97
CA LEU A 31 7.62 5.28 2.00
C LEU A 31 6.54 5.20 0.92
N LEU A 32 6.87 4.72 -0.27
CA LEU A 32 5.90 4.51 -1.33
C LEU A 32 4.83 3.48 -0.94
N PHE A 33 5.23 2.38 -0.28
CA PHE A 33 4.29 1.40 0.27
C PHE A 33 3.33 2.02 1.28
N TYR A 34 3.86 2.76 2.27
CA TYR A 34 3.02 3.39 3.28
C TYR A 34 2.16 4.51 2.71
N ALA A 35 2.62 5.21 1.65
CA ALA A 35 1.77 6.10 0.89
C ALA A 35 0.57 5.34 0.32
N ALA A 36 0.81 4.30 -0.48
CA ALA A 36 -0.25 3.48 -1.08
C ALA A 36 -1.24 2.96 -0.04
N GLU A 37 -0.75 2.47 1.11
CA GLU A 37 -1.59 1.99 2.21
C GLU A 37 -2.49 3.09 2.79
N CYS A 38 -1.92 4.24 3.16
CA CYS A 38 -2.72 5.33 3.72
C CYS A 38 -3.75 5.84 2.71
N GLY A 39 -3.33 5.96 1.45
CA GLY A 39 -4.18 6.44 0.36
C GLY A 39 -5.36 5.51 0.07
N ILE A 40 -5.11 4.20 -0.05
CA ILE A 40 -6.16 3.22 -0.38
C ILE A 40 -7.18 3.10 0.76
N LYS A 41 -6.72 3.12 2.02
CA LYS A 41 -7.59 3.14 3.21
C LYS A 41 -8.43 4.41 3.28
N SER A 42 -7.84 5.57 2.96
CA SER A 42 -8.57 6.83 2.89
C SER A 42 -9.70 6.80 1.86
N VAL A 43 -9.44 6.24 0.67
CA VAL A 43 -10.46 6.11 -0.38
C VAL A 43 -11.57 5.17 0.06
N TRP A 44 -11.21 4.03 0.65
CA TRP A 44 -12.18 3.03 1.11
C TRP A 44 -13.08 3.56 2.22
N LEU A 45 -12.52 4.21 3.25
CA LEU A 45 -13.32 4.82 4.33
C LEU A 45 -14.32 5.84 3.76
N ARG A 46 -13.86 6.72 2.85
CA ARG A 46 -14.73 7.72 2.23
C ARG A 46 -15.87 7.07 1.44
N ARG A 47 -15.59 6.06 0.61
CA ARG A 47 -16.60 5.35 -0.20
C ARG A 47 -17.63 4.62 0.67
N ASN A 48 -17.22 4.14 1.85
CA ASN A 48 -18.11 3.48 2.81
C ASN A 48 -18.75 4.45 3.81
N ARG A 49 -18.56 5.77 3.65
CA ARG A 49 -19.09 6.81 4.56
C ARG A 49 -18.66 6.61 6.02
N LEU A 50 -17.43 6.13 6.22
CA LEU A 50 -16.81 5.96 7.53
C LEU A 50 -15.82 7.09 7.80
N HIS A 51 -15.68 7.50 9.06
CA HIS A 51 -14.85 8.62 9.43
C HIS A 51 -13.45 8.17 9.83
N THR A 52 -13.36 7.03 10.51
CA THR A 52 -12.14 6.53 11.13
C THR A 52 -11.97 5.04 10.92
N ILE A 53 -10.74 4.55 11.03
CA ILE A 53 -10.44 3.12 10.92
C ILE A 53 -11.12 2.29 12.02
N ASN A 54 -11.46 2.89 13.17
CA ASN A 54 -12.21 2.19 14.22
C ASN A 54 -13.66 1.90 13.84
N ASP A 55 -14.19 2.59 12.82
CA ASP A 55 -15.55 2.37 12.32
C ASP A 55 -15.63 1.13 11.41
N ILE A 56 -14.50 0.48 11.13
CA ILE A 56 -14.43 -0.74 10.31
C ILE A 56 -14.94 -1.92 11.12
N SER A 57 -16.06 -2.51 10.70
CA SER A 57 -16.65 -3.68 11.35
C SER A 57 -15.78 -4.93 11.18
N ASP A 58 -15.18 -5.13 10.00
CA ASP A 58 -14.27 -6.25 9.73
C ASP A 58 -12.87 -5.96 10.30
N GLN A 59 -12.65 -6.42 11.53
CA GLN A 59 -11.37 -6.27 12.22
C GLN A 59 -10.19 -6.98 11.52
N THR A 60 -10.45 -7.91 10.59
CA THR A 60 -9.36 -8.56 9.84
C THR A 60 -8.64 -7.56 8.93
N LEU A 61 -9.36 -6.54 8.40
CA LEU A 61 -8.79 -5.41 7.64
C LEU A 61 -7.87 -4.50 8.47
N LEU A 62 -7.93 -4.60 9.80
CA LEU A 62 -7.11 -3.81 10.73
C LEU A 62 -5.98 -4.62 11.36
N SER A 63 -5.96 -5.95 11.18
CA SER A 63 -5.02 -6.81 11.88
C SER A 63 -3.90 -7.29 10.96
N LYS A 64 -3.63 -8.58 10.88
CA LYS A 64 -2.55 -9.16 10.06
C LYS A 64 -2.66 -8.78 8.58
N ASP A 65 -3.88 -8.63 8.08
CA ASP A 65 -4.15 -8.28 6.67
C ASP A 65 -4.22 -6.77 6.43
N GLY A 66 -4.02 -5.94 7.46
CA GLY A 66 -4.11 -4.48 7.31
C GLY A 66 -3.08 -3.90 6.35
N HIS A 67 -2.00 -4.64 6.07
CA HIS A 67 -0.96 -4.31 5.10
C HIS A 67 -1.18 -4.99 3.73
N ASN A 68 -2.25 -5.76 3.56
CA ASN A 68 -2.53 -6.47 2.32
C ASN A 68 -3.20 -5.53 1.30
N LEU A 69 -2.36 -4.86 0.51
CA LEU A 69 -2.81 -3.90 -0.50
C LEU A 69 -3.67 -4.56 -1.60
N ASP A 70 -3.46 -5.85 -1.91
CA ASP A 70 -4.32 -6.56 -2.87
C ASP A 70 -5.73 -6.78 -2.32
N ARG A 71 -5.86 -7.05 -1.02
CA ARG A 71 -7.15 -7.12 -0.35
C ARG A 71 -7.88 -5.78 -0.46
N TRP A 72 -7.22 -4.67 -0.11
CA TRP A 72 -7.83 -3.33 -0.25
C TRP A 72 -8.22 -2.99 -1.70
N ARG A 73 -7.41 -3.38 -2.69
CA ARG A 73 -7.73 -3.25 -4.11
C ARG A 73 -9.02 -4.00 -4.46
N LYS A 74 -9.18 -5.23 -3.95
CA LYS A 74 -10.39 -6.06 -4.16
C LYS A 74 -11.61 -5.46 -3.47
N GLU A 75 -11.49 -5.00 -2.23
CA GLU A 75 -12.56 -4.32 -1.49
C GLU A 75 -13.07 -3.07 -2.22
N LEU A 76 -12.16 -2.32 -2.85
CA LEU A 76 -12.48 -1.15 -3.68
C LEU A 76 -12.98 -1.48 -5.09
N ARG A 77 -13.02 -2.78 -5.45
CA ARG A 77 -13.40 -3.29 -6.77
C ARG A 77 -12.60 -2.64 -7.91
N ILE A 78 -11.31 -2.39 -7.69
CA ILE A 78 -10.43 -1.82 -8.72
C ILE A 78 -10.18 -2.90 -9.77
N SER A 79 -10.54 -2.63 -11.04
CA SER A 79 -10.37 -3.60 -12.12
C SER A 79 -8.88 -3.80 -12.45
N ALA A 80 -8.54 -4.97 -12.99
CA ALA A 80 -7.19 -5.28 -13.43
C ALA A 80 -6.68 -4.33 -14.55
N SER A 81 -7.60 -3.70 -15.29
CA SER A 81 -7.29 -2.68 -16.30
C SER A 81 -6.92 -1.32 -15.69
N GLN A 82 -7.36 -1.03 -14.46
CA GLN A 82 -7.01 0.20 -13.75
C GLN A 82 -5.71 0.01 -12.96
N VAL A 83 -5.65 -1.07 -12.17
CA VAL A 83 -4.45 -1.49 -11.44
C VAL A 83 -4.40 -3.00 -11.53
N SER A 84 -3.30 -3.53 -12.07
CA SER A 84 -3.12 -4.97 -12.23
C SER A 84 -3.17 -5.71 -10.88
N GLN A 85 -3.24 -7.04 -10.92
CA GLN A 85 -3.10 -7.83 -9.71
C GLN A 85 -1.76 -7.56 -9.03
N ALA A 86 -1.73 -7.60 -7.70
CA ALA A 86 -0.50 -7.39 -6.95
C ALA A 86 0.54 -8.46 -7.31
N PRO A 87 1.79 -8.06 -7.59
CA PRO A 87 2.85 -9.02 -7.85
C PRO A 87 3.25 -9.75 -6.58
N HIS A 88 3.76 -10.97 -6.75
CA HIS A 88 4.51 -11.68 -5.73
C HIS A 88 5.99 -11.32 -5.88
N PHE A 89 6.77 -11.51 -4.83
CA PHE A 89 8.22 -11.30 -4.88
C PHE A 89 8.98 -12.42 -4.19
N ARG A 90 10.25 -12.57 -4.53
CA ARG A 90 11.18 -13.50 -3.88
C ARG A 90 12.31 -12.75 -3.22
N LEU A 91 12.82 -13.29 -2.12
CA LEU A 91 14.03 -12.78 -1.49
C LEU A 91 15.26 -13.13 -2.33
N ALA A 92 16.33 -12.33 -2.21
CA ALA A 92 17.56 -12.54 -2.94
C ALA A 92 18.32 -13.80 -2.48
N SER A 93 18.23 -14.11 -1.18
CA SER A 93 18.88 -15.27 -0.55
C SER A 93 17.82 -16.24 -0.01
N GLY A 94 17.51 -17.26 -0.79
CA GLY A 94 16.50 -18.28 -0.46
C GLY A 94 15.05 -17.79 -0.55
N GLY A 95 14.10 -18.72 -0.42
CA GLY A 95 12.69 -18.41 -0.21
C GLY A 95 11.73 -18.75 -1.36
N SER A 96 10.50 -19.03 -0.95
CA SER A 96 9.29 -19.14 -1.77
C SER A 96 8.81 -17.77 -2.26
N ASN A 97 7.85 -17.75 -3.18
CA ASN A 97 7.10 -16.53 -3.49
C ASN A 97 6.42 -15.99 -2.22
N LEU A 98 6.57 -14.69 -1.98
CA LEU A 98 5.94 -13.95 -0.90
C LEU A 98 4.93 -12.96 -1.46
N ASP A 99 3.85 -12.74 -0.71
CA ASP A 99 2.83 -11.77 -1.04
C ASP A 99 3.27 -10.34 -0.71
N ILE A 100 2.69 -9.37 -1.42
CA ILE A 100 3.02 -7.95 -1.30
C ILE A 100 2.95 -7.40 0.14
N GLU A 101 2.09 -7.96 1.00
CA GLU A 101 1.99 -7.58 2.42
C GLU A 101 3.29 -7.78 3.22
N LYS A 102 4.26 -8.55 2.69
CA LYS A 102 5.57 -8.74 3.33
C LYS A 102 6.62 -7.74 2.83
N ALA A 103 6.35 -7.01 1.74
CA ALA A 103 7.33 -6.13 1.10
C ALA A 103 7.81 -5.01 2.04
N HIS A 104 6.89 -4.39 2.79
CA HIS A 104 7.25 -3.34 3.76
C HIS A 104 8.19 -3.85 4.86
N GLN A 105 8.08 -5.12 5.26
CA GLN A 105 8.97 -5.71 6.27
C GLN A 105 10.36 -5.94 5.68
N ALA A 106 10.44 -6.42 4.44
CA ALA A 106 11.71 -6.62 3.75
C ALA A 106 12.48 -5.30 3.65
N TRP A 107 11.84 -4.22 3.21
CA TRP A 107 12.49 -2.90 3.18
C TRP A 107 12.81 -2.35 4.57
N ARG A 108 11.90 -2.50 5.55
CA ARG A 108 12.13 -2.04 6.93
C ARG A 108 13.35 -2.71 7.58
N TYR A 109 13.57 -3.98 7.29
CA TYR A 109 14.64 -4.78 7.90
C TYR A 109 15.87 -4.96 6.99
N GLY A 110 15.93 -4.26 5.87
CA GLY A 110 17.08 -4.34 4.96
C GLY A 110 17.22 -5.65 4.20
N ILE A 111 16.16 -6.46 4.13
CA ILE A 111 16.17 -7.75 3.42
C ILE A 111 16.07 -7.49 1.91
N ARG A 112 17.03 -8.03 1.16
CA ARG A 112 17.08 -7.86 -0.30
C ARG A 112 16.08 -8.76 -1.01
N MET A 113 15.41 -8.22 -2.01
CA MET A 113 14.55 -8.95 -2.95
C MET A 113 15.33 -9.26 -4.24
N LYS A 114 14.80 -10.18 -5.06
CA LYS A 114 15.26 -10.29 -6.44
C LYS A 114 14.99 -8.99 -7.18
N SER A 115 15.99 -8.46 -7.89
CA SER A 115 15.92 -7.11 -8.48
C SER A 115 14.77 -6.91 -9.46
N GLN A 116 14.38 -7.94 -10.22
CA GLN A 116 13.24 -7.83 -11.14
C GLN A 116 11.92 -7.77 -10.38
N ASP A 117 11.72 -8.69 -9.42
CA ASP A 117 10.54 -8.72 -8.57
C ASP A 117 10.37 -7.38 -7.81
N GLU A 118 11.45 -6.79 -7.31
CA GLU A 118 11.43 -5.48 -6.65
C GLU A 118 10.99 -4.35 -7.61
N LYS A 119 11.53 -4.32 -8.83
CA LYS A 119 11.14 -3.33 -9.85
C LYS A 119 9.66 -3.43 -10.20
N ASP A 120 9.16 -4.65 -10.40
CA ASP A 120 7.76 -4.88 -10.75
C ASP A 120 6.83 -4.48 -9.61
N LEU A 121 7.23 -4.75 -8.37
CA LEU A 121 6.49 -4.36 -7.17
C LEU A 121 6.47 -2.85 -6.96
N VAL A 122 7.60 -2.16 -7.13
CA VAL A 122 7.67 -0.69 -7.07
C VAL A 122 6.77 -0.07 -8.15
N LYS A 123 6.87 -0.53 -9.40
CA LYS A 123 6.01 -0.06 -10.49
C LYS A 123 4.52 -0.27 -10.20
N TRP A 124 4.16 -1.40 -9.59
CA TRP A 124 2.79 -1.66 -9.18
C TRP A 124 2.32 -0.66 -8.09
N LEU A 125 3.17 -0.36 -7.11
CA LEU A 125 2.87 0.64 -6.08
C LEU A 125 2.69 2.05 -6.67
N GLU A 126 3.50 2.43 -7.67
CA GLU A 126 3.37 3.69 -8.39
C GLU A 126 2.01 3.79 -9.10
N ASN A 127 1.64 2.76 -9.88
CA ASN A 127 0.34 2.69 -10.54
C ASN A 127 -0.83 2.78 -9.54
N LEU A 128 -0.71 2.10 -8.40
CA LEU A 128 -1.71 2.18 -7.35
C LEU A 128 -1.80 3.60 -6.76
N CYS A 129 -0.66 4.25 -6.50
CA CYS A 129 -0.63 5.63 -6.01
C CYS A 129 -1.25 6.61 -7.01
N ASP A 130 -1.05 6.41 -8.31
CA ASP A 130 -1.66 7.24 -9.35
C ASP A 130 -3.18 7.06 -9.39
N TRP A 131 -3.67 5.81 -9.33
CA TRP A 131 -5.10 5.55 -9.17
C TRP A 131 -5.67 6.21 -7.91
N ILE A 132 -4.95 6.14 -6.79
CA ILE A 132 -5.35 6.80 -5.54
C ILE A 132 -5.49 8.31 -5.75
N LYS A 133 -4.52 8.99 -6.39
CA LYS A 133 -4.61 10.45 -6.63
C LYS A 133 -5.88 10.84 -7.37
N GLU A 134 -6.24 10.08 -8.40
CA GLU A 134 -7.45 10.33 -9.19
C GLU A 134 -8.72 10.12 -8.38
N ASN A 135 -8.67 9.25 -7.36
CA ASN A 135 -9.83 8.82 -6.60
C ASN A 135 -9.86 9.37 -5.16
N ILE A 136 -8.85 10.07 -4.65
CA ILE A 136 -8.80 10.46 -3.23
C ILE A 136 -9.72 11.65 -2.88
N ASN A 137 -10.23 12.35 -3.90
CA ASN A 137 -11.17 13.47 -3.72
C ASN A 137 -12.53 13.28 -4.44
N ARG A 138 -12.74 12.16 -5.15
CA ARG A 138 -14.01 11.85 -5.85
C ARG A 138 -15.07 11.29 -4.90
#